data_AF-A0A7C1XE34-F1
#
_entry.id   AF-A0A7C1XE34-F1
#
_cell.length_a   1.000
_cell.length_b   1.000
_cell.length_c   1.000
_cell.angle_alpha   90.00
_cell.angle_beta   90.00
_cell.angle_gamma   90.00
#
_symmetry.space_group_name_H-M   'P 1'
#
loop_
_entity.id
_entity.type
_entity.pdbx_description
1 polymer ?
#
loop_
_entity_poly.entity_id
_entity_poly.type
_entity_poly.pdbx_seq_one_letter_code
_entity_poly.pdbx_strand_id
1 'polypeptide(L)'
;MRDLNFDINKFLSLNPKSFDWNTSTLPFIPEEKGSIGFIAEEVNEIFPEIVRYKNGKPEGIKYEILPIYLFKIVKDLVLGFTDKVKSSLNELEIIIENGATQIEKLFVKEITINSAQIERLRVNKITSKKYCFESDDGEIICFDKNQIKELLIEVELCTL
;
A
#
# COMPACT_ATOMS: atom_id res chain seq x y z
N MET A 1 9.77 22.50 -24.86
CA MET A 1 8.67 21.66 -24.34
C MET A 1 8.35 22.09 -22.92
N ARG A 2 7.11 21.92 -22.45
CA ARG A 2 6.69 22.22 -21.06
C ARG A 2 6.13 20.95 -20.43
N ASP A 3 6.37 20.74 -19.15
CA ASP A 3 5.79 19.62 -18.42
C ASP A 3 4.27 19.76 -18.30
N LEU A 4 3.56 18.63 -18.31
CA LEU A 4 2.13 18.59 -18.03
C LEU A 4 1.93 18.81 -16.52
N ASN A 5 1.54 20.03 -16.16
CA ASN A 5 1.18 20.39 -14.81
C ASN A 5 -0.28 20.83 -14.76
N PHE A 6 -1.07 20.20 -13.90
CA PHE A 6 -2.47 20.52 -13.70
C PHE A 6 -2.90 20.17 -12.28
N ASP A 7 -4.04 20.69 -11.88
CA ASP A 7 -4.63 20.39 -10.57
C ASP A 7 -5.27 19.00 -10.59
N ILE A 8 -4.54 18.02 -10.04
CA ILE A 8 -4.98 16.64 -9.94
C ILE A 8 -6.28 16.54 -9.14
N ASN A 9 -6.47 17.35 -8.09
CA ASN A 9 -7.67 17.28 -7.26
C ASN A 9 -8.91 17.74 -8.04
N LYS A 10 -8.76 18.79 -8.88
CA LYS A 10 -9.83 19.18 -9.81
C LYS A 10 -10.17 18.06 -10.79
N PHE A 11 -9.16 17.43 -11.38
CA PHE A 11 -9.39 16.33 -12.32
C PHE A 11 -10.06 15.12 -11.66
N LEU A 12 -9.65 14.76 -10.44
CA LEU A 12 -10.26 13.68 -9.67
C LEU A 12 -11.69 14.01 -9.19
N SER A 13 -12.08 15.28 -9.19
CA SER A 13 -13.45 15.72 -8.87
C SER A 13 -14.43 15.62 -10.04
N LEU A 14 -13.95 15.29 -11.25
CA LEU A 14 -14.80 15.08 -12.41
C LEU A 14 -15.74 13.89 -12.17
N ASN A 15 -17.02 14.06 -12.53
CA ASN A 15 -18.06 13.09 -12.20
C ASN A 15 -18.46 12.27 -13.45
N PRO A 16 -18.01 11.02 -13.60
CA PRO A 16 -18.44 10.18 -14.71
C PRO A 16 -19.93 9.84 -14.56
N LYS A 17 -20.66 9.87 -15.67
CA LYS A 17 -22.08 9.56 -15.77
C LYS A 17 -22.31 8.37 -16.68
N SER A 18 -23.34 7.59 -16.37
CA SER A 18 -24.02 6.73 -17.34
C SER A 18 -25.22 7.48 -17.91
N PHE A 19 -25.42 7.44 -19.23
CA PHE A 19 -26.51 8.15 -19.89
C PHE A 19 -26.95 7.42 -21.17
N ASP A 20 -28.18 7.69 -21.60
CA ASP A 20 -28.68 7.26 -22.90
C ASP A 20 -28.68 8.43 -23.88
N TRP A 21 -28.34 8.13 -25.13
CA TRP A 21 -28.41 9.14 -26.18
C TRP A 21 -29.85 9.47 -26.55
N ASN A 22 -30.11 10.76 -26.77
CA ASN A 22 -31.35 11.17 -27.41
C ASN A 22 -31.30 10.83 -28.91
N THR A 23 -31.80 9.64 -29.25
CA THR A 23 -31.78 9.10 -30.62
C THR A 23 -32.53 9.96 -31.63
N SER A 24 -33.46 10.83 -31.19
CA SER A 24 -34.17 11.76 -32.10
C SER A 24 -33.28 12.85 -32.70
N THR A 25 -32.08 13.05 -32.13
CA THR A 25 -31.14 14.10 -32.55
C THR A 25 -29.90 13.56 -33.27
N LEU A 26 -29.78 12.23 -33.38
CA LEU A 26 -28.62 11.58 -33.96
C LEU A 26 -28.89 11.11 -35.40
N PRO A 27 -27.92 11.24 -36.31
CA PRO A 27 -28.03 10.71 -37.68
C PRO A 27 -27.92 9.17 -37.74
N PHE A 28 -27.69 8.51 -36.60
CA PHE A 28 -27.65 7.06 -36.44
C PHE A 28 -28.25 6.68 -35.08
N ILE A 29 -28.78 5.46 -34.98
CA ILE A 29 -29.26 4.90 -33.71
C ILE A 29 -28.14 4.01 -33.16
N PRO A 30 -27.55 4.31 -31.99
CA PRO A 30 -26.61 3.40 -31.35
C PRO A 30 -27.31 2.06 -31.07
N GLU A 31 -26.69 0.94 -31.47
CA GLU A 31 -27.23 -0.40 -31.20
C GLU A 31 -27.21 -0.74 -29.70
N GLU A 32 -26.24 -0.17 -28.97
CA GLU A 32 -26.08 -0.37 -27.53
C GLU A 32 -26.81 0.71 -26.73
N LYS A 33 -27.59 0.28 -25.72
CA LYS A 33 -28.16 1.16 -24.70
C LYS A 33 -27.13 1.43 -23.61
N GLY A 34 -27.11 2.65 -23.09
CA GLY A 34 -26.15 3.09 -22.10
C GLY A 34 -24.80 3.49 -22.70
N SER A 35 -24.35 4.68 -22.34
CA SER A 35 -23.02 5.21 -22.63
C SER A 35 -22.44 5.79 -21.34
N ILE A 36 -21.12 5.74 -21.22
CA ILE A 36 -20.40 6.28 -20.06
C ILE A 36 -19.50 7.42 -20.52
N GLY A 37 -19.50 8.53 -19.78
CA GLY A 37 -18.66 9.68 -20.08
C GLY A 37 -18.87 10.82 -19.11
N PHE A 38 -18.42 12.01 -19.49
CA PHE A 38 -18.64 13.24 -18.73
C PHE A 38 -19.58 14.18 -19.49
N ILE A 39 -20.29 15.04 -18.74
CA ILE A 39 -21.11 16.13 -19.27
C ILE A 39 -20.21 17.34 -19.53
N ALA A 40 -20.24 17.88 -20.76
CA ALA A 40 -19.32 18.93 -21.19
C ALA A 40 -19.45 20.22 -20.38
N GLU A 41 -20.66 20.56 -19.98
CA GLU A 41 -20.99 21.71 -19.14
C GLU A 41 -20.42 21.55 -17.72
N GLU A 42 -20.60 20.38 -17.09
CA GLU A 42 -20.05 20.09 -15.76
C GLU A 42 -18.50 20.14 -15.77
N VAL A 43 -17.88 19.54 -16.80
CA VAL A 43 -16.42 19.56 -16.94
C VAL A 43 -15.92 20.98 -17.21
N ASN A 44 -16.65 21.80 -17.96
CA ASN A 44 -16.27 23.18 -18.26
C ASN A 44 -16.11 24.04 -17.00
N GLU A 45 -16.92 23.79 -15.97
CA GLU A 45 -16.84 24.52 -14.69
C GLU A 45 -15.57 24.17 -13.89
N ILE A 46 -15.09 22.93 -14.01
CA ILE A 46 -13.97 22.40 -13.22
C ILE A 46 -12.65 22.47 -13.98
N PHE A 47 -12.68 22.11 -15.27
CA PHE A 47 -11.53 21.79 -16.09
C PHE A 47 -11.75 22.14 -17.59
N PRO A 48 -11.90 23.43 -17.94
CA PRO A 48 -12.31 23.87 -19.29
C PRO A 48 -11.32 23.52 -20.41
N GLU A 49 -10.04 23.30 -20.07
CA GLU A 49 -8.98 22.95 -21.03
C GLU A 49 -9.24 21.67 -21.82
N ILE A 50 -10.00 20.73 -21.26
CA ILE A 50 -10.37 19.46 -21.92
C ILE A 50 -11.73 19.52 -22.63
N VAL A 51 -12.38 20.69 -22.67
CA VAL A 51 -13.69 20.87 -23.32
C VAL A 51 -13.51 21.39 -24.75
N ARG A 52 -14.35 20.89 -25.65
CA ARG A 52 -14.54 21.41 -27.01
C ARG A 52 -15.71 22.36 -27.02
N TYR A 53 -15.57 23.46 -27.76
CA TYR A 53 -16.61 24.47 -27.88
C TYR A 53 -17.06 24.61 -29.33
N LYS A 54 -18.35 24.89 -29.48
CA LYS A 54 -18.95 25.32 -30.75
C LYS A 54 -19.85 26.52 -30.49
N ASN A 55 -19.66 27.57 -31.27
CA ASN A 55 -20.37 28.85 -31.08
C ASN A 55 -20.28 29.38 -29.63
N GLY A 56 -19.13 29.18 -28.98
CA GLY A 56 -18.88 29.63 -27.60
C GLY A 56 -19.50 28.76 -26.51
N LYS A 57 -20.17 27.64 -26.84
CA LYS A 57 -20.78 26.73 -25.86
C LYS A 57 -20.03 25.40 -25.79
N PRO A 58 -19.89 24.78 -24.60
CA PRO A 58 -19.43 23.40 -24.47
C PRO A 58 -20.25 22.47 -25.37
N GLU A 59 -19.58 21.68 -26.22
CA GLU A 59 -20.22 20.70 -27.12
C GLU A 59 -19.72 19.28 -26.83
N GLY A 60 -18.53 19.13 -26.26
CA GLY A 60 -18.00 17.80 -25.95
C GLY A 60 -16.68 17.83 -25.21
N ILE A 61 -16.16 16.64 -24.90
CA ILE A 61 -14.88 16.45 -24.21
C ILE A 61 -13.82 16.00 -25.21
N LYS A 62 -12.59 16.47 -25.03
CA LYS A 62 -11.38 16.01 -25.73
C LYS A 62 -10.93 14.67 -25.12
N TYR A 63 -11.68 13.59 -25.39
CA TYR A 63 -11.34 12.27 -24.87
C TYR A 63 -9.97 11.75 -25.33
N GLU A 64 -9.43 12.27 -26.43
CA GLU A 64 -8.11 11.91 -26.96
C GLU A 64 -6.95 12.33 -26.05
N ILE A 65 -7.11 13.38 -25.23
CA ILE A 65 -6.06 13.84 -24.31
C ILE A 65 -6.23 13.28 -22.89
N LEU A 66 -7.44 12.81 -22.55
CA LEU A 66 -7.77 12.29 -21.22
C LEU A 66 -6.82 11.16 -20.76
N PRO A 67 -6.41 10.19 -21.61
CA PRO A 67 -5.44 9.16 -21.24
C PRO A 67 -4.09 9.74 -20.78
N ILE A 68 -3.66 10.87 -21.32
CA ILE A 68 -2.38 11.50 -20.93
C ILE A 68 -2.48 12.12 -19.53
N TYR A 69 -3.61 12.76 -19.20
CA TYR A 69 -3.88 13.23 -17.84
C TYR A 69 -3.95 12.07 -16.85
N LEU A 70 -4.68 11.00 -17.19
CA LEU A 70 -4.77 9.79 -16.37
C LEU A 70 -3.39 9.15 -16.15
N PHE A 71 -2.56 9.05 -17.19
CA PHE A 71 -1.20 8.54 -17.08
C PHE A 71 -0.36 9.35 -16.08
N LYS A 72 -0.45 10.69 -16.11
CA LYS A 72 0.25 11.55 -15.14
C LYS A 72 -0.20 11.27 -13.71
N ILE A 73 -1.51 11.12 -13.47
CA ILE A 73 -2.06 10.82 -12.15
C ILE A 73 -1.55 9.47 -11.65
N VAL A 74 -1.64 8.43 -12.47
CA VAL A 74 -1.17 7.08 -12.08
C VAL A 74 0.33 7.10 -11.81
N LYS A 75 1.12 7.76 -12.66
CA LYS A 75 2.57 7.90 -12.47
C LYS A 75 2.89 8.59 -11.14
N ASP A 76 2.26 9.71 -10.85
CA ASP A 76 2.49 10.46 -9.61
C ASP A 76 2.04 9.68 -8.38
N LEU A 77 0.92 8.95 -8.47
CA LEU A 77 0.43 8.09 -7.41
C LEU A 77 1.42 6.97 -7.09
N VAL A 78 1.92 6.27 -8.12
CA VAL A 78 2.87 5.17 -7.95
C VAL A 78 4.16 5.68 -7.31
N LEU A 79 4.74 6.76 -7.84
CA LEU A 79 5.98 7.34 -7.30
C LEU A 79 5.78 7.88 -5.88
N GLY A 80 4.73 8.67 -5.67
CA GLY A 80 4.44 9.29 -4.38
C GLY A 80 4.07 8.27 -3.29
N PHE A 81 3.41 7.17 -3.65
CA PHE A 81 3.13 6.08 -2.70
C PHE A 81 4.42 5.37 -2.29
N THR A 82 5.27 5.00 -3.25
CA THR A 82 6.56 4.36 -2.96
C THR A 82 7.43 5.24 -2.05
N ASP A 83 7.51 6.54 -2.34
CA ASP A 83 8.29 7.47 -1.52
C ASP A 83 7.73 7.62 -0.11
N LYS A 84 6.40 7.71 0.04
CA LYS A 84 5.75 7.75 1.36
C LYS A 84 5.99 6.49 2.16
N VAL A 85 5.82 5.31 1.55
CA VAL A 85 6.10 4.03 2.21
C VAL A 85 7.55 3.95 2.66
N LYS A 86 8.50 4.34 1.79
CA LYS A 86 9.91 4.37 2.14
C LYS A 86 10.22 5.36 3.28
N SER A 87 9.61 6.55 3.26
CA SER A 87 9.76 7.54 4.33
C SER A 87 9.24 7.01 5.66
N SER A 88 8.04 6.43 5.68
CA SER A 88 7.45 5.85 6.89
C SER A 88 8.26 4.68 7.43
N LEU A 89 8.85 3.83 6.57
CA LEU A 89 9.76 2.77 7.02
C LEU A 89 11.04 3.34 7.64
N ASN A 90 11.63 4.36 7.01
CA ASN A 90 12.81 5.04 7.53
C ASN A 90 12.54 5.72 8.88
N GLU A 91 11.38 6.37 9.05
CA GLU A 91 10.94 6.96 10.33
C GLU A 91 10.81 5.92 11.45
N LEU A 92 10.52 4.67 11.08
CA LEU A 92 10.47 3.53 12.00
C LEU A 92 11.83 2.81 12.16
N GLU A 93 12.92 3.37 11.61
CA GLU A 93 14.25 2.74 11.59
C GLU A 93 14.24 1.33 10.96
N ILE A 94 13.34 1.10 9.99
CA ILE A 94 13.24 -0.14 9.21
C ILE A 94 13.96 0.04 7.88
N ILE A 95 15.00 -0.75 7.66
CA ILE A 95 15.79 -0.73 6.43
C ILE A 95 15.53 -2.02 5.65
N ILE A 96 15.19 -1.91 4.36
CA ILE A 96 15.02 -3.07 3.47
C ILE A 96 16.14 -3.04 2.42
N GLU A 97 17.01 -4.05 2.47
CA GLU A 97 18.13 -4.20 1.55
C GLU A 97 18.21 -5.64 1.05
N ASN A 98 18.24 -5.85 -0.27
CA ASN A 98 18.37 -7.16 -0.90
C ASN A 98 17.37 -8.23 -0.40
N GLY A 99 16.16 -7.81 -0.02
CA GLY A 99 15.12 -8.69 0.52
C GLY A 99 15.28 -9.03 2.01
N ALA A 100 16.27 -8.46 2.70
CA ALA A 100 16.41 -8.52 4.15
C ALA A 100 15.87 -7.25 4.80
N THR A 101 15.17 -7.41 5.93
CA THR A 101 14.68 -6.30 6.75
C THR A 101 15.55 -6.17 7.99
N GLN A 102 16.20 -5.03 8.17
CA GLN A 102 16.90 -4.66 9.38
C GLN A 102 16.01 -3.74 10.23
N ILE A 103 15.85 -4.08 11.51
CA ILE A 103 15.05 -3.34 12.48
C ILE A 103 15.96 -2.97 13.65
N GLU A 104 16.11 -1.68 13.93
CA GLU A 104 16.94 -1.23 15.06
C GLU A 104 16.25 -1.47 16.41
N LYS A 105 14.95 -1.14 16.51
CA LYS A 105 14.15 -1.31 17.74
C LYS A 105 12.77 -1.89 17.42
N LEU A 106 12.42 -3.00 18.08
CA LEU A 106 11.12 -3.65 17.93
C LEU A 106 10.34 -3.62 19.24
N PHE A 107 9.25 -2.86 19.29
CA PHE A 107 8.33 -2.80 20.44
C PHE A 107 6.98 -3.39 20.04
N VAL A 108 6.72 -4.61 20.48
CA VAL A 108 5.50 -5.35 20.12
C VAL A 108 4.94 -6.06 21.33
N LYS A 109 3.61 -6.20 21.36
CA LYS A 109 2.91 -6.95 22.40
C LYS A 109 3.15 -8.45 22.27
N GLU A 110 3.19 -8.93 21.03
CA GLU A 110 3.31 -10.35 20.70
C GLU A 110 3.99 -10.50 19.34
N ILE A 111 4.85 -11.52 19.22
CA ILE A 111 5.44 -11.98 17.95
C ILE A 111 5.06 -13.45 17.80
N THR A 112 4.32 -13.77 16.75
CA THR A 112 3.95 -15.15 16.41
C THR A 112 4.69 -15.56 15.14
N ILE A 113 5.46 -16.65 15.23
CA ILE A 113 6.25 -17.18 14.11
C ILE A 113 5.86 -18.65 13.92
N ASN A 114 5.30 -18.99 12.77
CA ASN A 114 4.89 -20.37 12.46
C ASN A 114 6.12 -21.29 12.27
N SER A 115 7.14 -20.79 11.58
CA SER A 115 8.43 -21.47 11.42
C SER A 115 9.53 -20.46 11.08
N ALA A 116 10.74 -20.70 11.57
CA ALA A 116 11.92 -19.92 11.22
C ALA A 116 13.13 -20.85 11.09
N GLN A 117 13.84 -20.78 9.95
CA GLN A 117 15.14 -21.41 9.78
C GLN A 117 16.22 -20.37 10.09
N ILE A 118 16.92 -20.56 11.20
CA ILE A 118 17.93 -19.61 11.69
C ILE A 118 19.29 -20.29 11.65
N GLU A 119 20.17 -19.85 10.73
CA GLU A 119 21.55 -20.35 10.67
C GLU A 119 22.33 -19.96 11.93
N ARG A 120 22.13 -18.73 12.42
CA ARG A 120 22.79 -18.24 13.63
C ARG A 120 21.96 -17.20 14.37
N LEU A 121 21.64 -17.49 15.63
CA LEU A 121 21.06 -16.54 16.57
C LEU A 121 22.15 -16.04 17.53
N ARG A 122 22.34 -14.72 17.64
CA ARG A 122 23.19 -14.11 18.67
C ARG A 122 22.35 -13.18 19.53
N VAL A 123 22.32 -13.45 20.83
CA VAL A 123 21.62 -12.60 21.79
C VAL A 123 22.53 -12.34 22.97
N ASN A 124 22.77 -11.06 23.28
CA ASN A 124 23.63 -10.69 24.42
C ASN A 124 22.91 -10.88 25.76
N LYS A 125 21.59 -10.65 25.79
CA LYS A 125 20.76 -10.79 27.00
C LYS A 125 19.32 -11.07 26.62
N ILE A 126 18.71 -12.08 27.25
CA ILE A 126 17.28 -12.34 27.19
C ILE A 126 16.73 -12.17 28.61
N THR A 127 15.61 -11.45 28.74
CA THR A 127 14.89 -11.31 30.01
C THR A 127 13.50 -11.89 29.83
N SER A 128 13.22 -13.01 30.49
CA SER A 128 11.89 -13.63 30.50
C SER A 128 11.50 -14.01 31.94
N LYS A 129 10.20 -14.19 32.15
CA LYS A 129 9.69 -14.77 33.41
C LYS A 129 9.85 -16.30 33.40
N LYS A 130 9.58 -16.92 32.25
CA LYS A 130 9.68 -18.36 32.01
C LYS A 130 10.08 -18.60 30.55
N TYR A 131 10.73 -19.73 30.31
CA TYR A 131 10.99 -20.27 28.98
C TYR A 131 10.23 -21.59 28.85
N CYS A 132 9.44 -21.75 27.80
CA CYS A 132 8.65 -22.95 27.56
C CYS A 132 9.08 -23.58 26.23
N PHE A 133 9.17 -24.91 26.23
CA PHE A 133 9.46 -25.72 25.06
C PHE A 133 8.31 -26.72 24.92
N GLU A 134 7.76 -26.82 23.72
CA GLU A 134 6.72 -27.80 23.37
C GLU A 134 7.33 -28.84 22.45
N SER A 135 7.15 -30.12 22.76
CA SER A 135 7.56 -31.24 21.91
C SER A 135 6.43 -31.67 20.98
N ASP A 136 6.79 -32.49 19.99
CA ASP A 136 5.87 -32.96 18.94
C ASP A 136 4.68 -33.78 19.48
N ASP A 137 4.79 -34.32 20.69
CA ASP A 137 3.73 -35.03 21.42
C ASP A 137 2.78 -34.10 22.21
N GLY A 138 3.01 -32.79 22.14
CA GLY A 138 2.23 -31.76 22.85
C GLY A 138 2.63 -31.58 24.32
N GLU A 139 3.69 -32.24 24.79
CA GLU A 139 4.21 -31.97 26.13
C GLU A 139 4.87 -30.59 26.16
N ILE A 140 4.47 -29.76 27.13
CA ILE A 140 5.03 -28.42 27.34
C ILE A 140 5.85 -28.42 28.62
N ILE A 141 7.15 -28.16 28.49
CA ILE A 141 8.06 -28.01 29.63
C ILE A 141 8.44 -26.54 29.76
N CYS A 142 8.10 -25.95 30.91
CA CYS A 142 8.44 -24.57 31.24
C CYS A 142 9.45 -24.50 32.39
N PHE A 143 10.46 -23.65 32.23
CA PHE A 143 11.49 -23.37 33.22
C PHE A 143 11.49 -21.90 33.62
N ASP A 144 11.62 -21.64 34.92
CA ASP A 144 11.89 -20.29 35.45
C ASP A 144 13.34 -20.11 35.90
N LYS A 145 13.66 -18.91 36.40
CA LYS A 145 15.01 -18.56 36.86
C LYS A 145 15.55 -19.51 37.94
N ASN A 146 14.70 -20.03 38.82
CA ASN A 146 15.14 -20.88 39.92
C ASN A 146 15.44 -22.28 39.40
N GLN A 147 14.57 -22.85 38.56
CA GLN A 147 14.78 -24.15 37.94
C GLN A 147 16.04 -24.17 37.06
N ILE A 148 16.34 -23.08 36.34
CA ILE A 148 17.59 -22.97 35.56
C ILE A 148 18.83 -22.98 36.47
N LYS A 149 18.76 -22.37 37.65
CA LYS A 149 19.90 -22.36 38.58
C LYS A 149 20.21 -23.76 39.12
N GLU A 150 19.19 -24.54 39.43
CA GLU A 150 19.35 -25.91 39.93
C GLU A 150 20.06 -26.78 38.90
N LEU A 151 19.65 -26.70 37.63
CA LEU A 151 20.29 -27.43 36.53
C LEU A 151 21.78 -27.05 36.34
N LEU A 152 22.16 -25.79 36.57
CA LEU A 152 23.56 -25.36 36.46
C LEU A 152 24.43 -25.91 37.60
N ILE A 153 23.87 -26.07 38.80
CA ILE A 153 24.58 -26.60 39.97
C ILE A 153 24.83 -28.11 39.83
N GLU A 154 23.87 -28.87 39.29
CA GLU A 154 24.05 -30.31 39.05
C GLU A 154 25.19 -30.60 38.05
N VAL A 155 25.38 -29.75 37.04
CA VAL A 155 26.47 -29.89 36.04
C VAL A 155 27.85 -29.67 36.67
N GLU A 156 27.98 -28.73 37.62
CA GLU A 156 29.24 -28.52 38.35
C GLU A 156 29.59 -29.69 39.28
N LEU A 157 28.60 -30.40 39.80
CA LEU A 157 28.81 -31.57 40.67
C LEU A 157 29.17 -32.85 39.88
N CYS A 158 28.77 -32.97 38.62
CA CYS A 158 29.15 -34.09 37.75
C CYS A 158 30.52 -33.93 37.08
N THR A 159 31.21 -32.80 37.28
CA THR A 159 32.55 -32.54 36.73
C THR A 159 33.67 -32.58 37.78
N LEU A 160 33.33 -32.89 39.04
CA LEU A 160 34.23 -33.23 40.16
C LEU A 160 34.29 -34.75 40.36
#